data_AF-A0A7Y3XNL6-F1
#
_entry.id   AF-A0A7Y3XNL6-F1
#
_cell.length_a   1.000
_cell.length_b   1.000
_cell.length_c   1.000
_cell.angle_alpha   90.00
_cell.angle_beta   90.00
_cell.angle_gamma   90.00
#
_symmetry.space_group_name_H-M   'P 1'
#
loop_
_entity.id
_entity.type
_entity.pdbx_description
1 polymer ?
#
loop_
_entity_poly.entity_id
_entity_poly.type
_entity_poly.pdbx_seq_one_letter_code
_entity_poly.pdbx_strand_id
1 'polypeptide(L)'
;MIEKTMRSNNVKGLERRLQGRLELSLFILLPNQKVKSKNISSAGVYFEIVTEYSKGFCLGKSVTFEIVAETTSTMFPLRTIRLSGSGKVIRKTPIGSSLHKKVWGVAVRFDERLEIIYDSIEFSRCE
;
A
#
# COMPACT_ATOMS: atom_id res chain seq x y z
N MET A 1 35.87 47.66 -3.73
CA MET A 1 34.66 46.91 -3.29
C MET A 1 34.80 45.49 -3.78
N ILE A 2 34.83 44.51 -2.88
CA ILE A 2 34.97 43.08 -3.20
C ILE A 2 33.56 42.49 -3.15
N GLU A 3 32.99 42.14 -4.31
CA GLU A 3 31.76 41.35 -4.36
C GLU A 3 32.08 39.89 -4.06
N LYS A 4 31.77 39.46 -2.82
CA LYS A 4 31.66 38.05 -2.48
C LYS A 4 30.28 37.55 -2.93
N THR A 5 30.20 36.96 -4.12
CA THR A 5 29.02 36.18 -4.50
C THR A 5 29.03 34.87 -3.73
N MET A 6 28.08 34.73 -2.80
CA MET A 6 27.87 33.54 -1.99
C MET A 6 27.51 32.33 -2.87
N ARG A 7 28.31 31.26 -2.79
CA ARG A 7 27.91 29.92 -3.22
C ARG A 7 26.81 29.42 -2.29
N SER A 8 25.57 29.40 -2.78
CA SER A 8 24.50 28.65 -2.13
C SER A 8 24.64 27.18 -2.51
N ASN A 9 25.32 26.40 -1.66
CA ASN A 9 25.30 24.93 -1.70
C ASN A 9 23.93 24.45 -1.22
N ASN A 10 22.93 24.51 -2.09
CA ASN A 10 21.61 23.96 -1.83
C ASN A 10 21.59 22.50 -2.29
N VAL A 11 22.17 21.60 -1.48
CA VAL A 11 21.98 20.14 -1.65
C VAL A 11 20.54 19.84 -1.21
N LYS A 12 19.58 20.15 -2.10
CA LYS A 12 18.23 19.60 -2.01
C LYS A 12 18.40 18.09 -2.00
N GLY A 13 18.03 17.44 -0.89
CA GLY A 13 18.11 16.00 -0.75
C GLY A 13 17.47 15.35 -1.98
N LEU A 14 18.27 14.58 -2.72
CA LEU A 14 17.82 13.87 -3.91
C LEU A 14 16.56 13.08 -3.55
N GLU A 15 15.44 13.37 -4.24
CA GLU A 15 14.22 12.57 -4.08
C GLU A 15 14.57 11.13 -4.47
N ARG A 16 14.58 10.24 -3.46
CA ARG A 16 15.00 8.85 -3.66
C ARG A 16 13.90 7.98 -4.24
N ARG A 17 12.66 8.49 -4.35
CA ARG A 17 11.52 7.73 -4.86
C ARG A 17 11.29 8.06 -6.32
N LEU A 18 11.23 7.00 -7.12
CA LEU A 18 10.86 7.10 -8.53
C LEU A 18 9.34 7.28 -8.70
N GLN A 19 8.54 6.80 -7.75
CA GLN A 19 7.07 6.85 -7.79
C GLN A 19 6.50 7.69 -6.65
N GLY A 20 5.58 8.59 -7.01
CA GLY A 20 4.74 9.32 -6.05
C GLY A 20 3.83 8.36 -5.26
N ARG A 21 3.48 8.77 -4.05
CA ARG A 21 2.55 8.04 -3.18
C ARG A 21 1.26 8.83 -3.04
N LEU A 22 0.16 8.12 -3.14
CA LEU A 22 -1.16 8.62 -2.79
C LEU A 22 -1.45 8.23 -1.34
N GLU A 23 -1.74 9.21 -0.49
CA GLU A 23 -2.27 8.99 0.86
C GLU A 23 -3.74 8.55 0.73
N LEU A 24 -3.93 7.30 0.31
CA LEU A 24 -5.21 6.69 0.01
C LEU A 24 -5.43 5.49 0.93
N SER A 25 -6.59 5.49 1.60
CA SER A 25 -7.00 4.45 2.54
C SER A 25 -7.85 3.41 1.82
N LEU A 26 -7.21 2.36 1.34
CA LEU A 26 -7.83 1.21 0.68
C LEU A 26 -7.80 0.01 1.60
N PHE A 27 -8.78 -0.86 1.46
CA PHE A 27 -8.72 -2.14 2.16
C PHE A 27 -7.70 -3.06 1.49
N ILE A 28 -6.92 -3.75 2.31
CA ILE A 28 -6.01 -4.80 1.88
C ILE A 28 -6.43 -6.09 2.56
N LEU A 29 -6.73 -7.10 1.76
CA LEU A 29 -6.98 -8.46 2.25
C LEU A 29 -5.64 -9.20 2.25
N LEU A 30 -5.26 -9.67 3.43
CA LEU A 30 -4.11 -10.52 3.66
C LEU A 30 -4.63 -11.91 4.06
N PRO A 31 -3.85 -12.99 3.89
CA PRO A 31 -4.32 -14.35 4.16
C PRO A 31 -5.00 -14.54 5.53
N ASN A 32 -4.55 -13.78 6.55
CA ASN A 32 -5.02 -13.94 7.93
C ASN A 32 -5.68 -12.68 8.51
N GLN A 33 -5.80 -11.59 7.75
CA GLN A 33 -6.36 -10.33 8.29
C GLN A 33 -6.77 -9.37 7.18
N LYS A 34 -7.67 -8.44 7.53
CA LYS A 34 -8.01 -7.28 6.71
C LYS A 34 -7.41 -6.03 7.34
N VAL A 35 -6.70 -5.23 6.55
CA VAL A 35 -6.06 -3.99 7.00
C VAL A 35 -6.41 -2.83 6.06
N LYS A 36 -6.00 -1.61 6.42
CA LYS A 36 -6.10 -0.44 5.55
C LYS A 36 -4.72 0.08 5.19
N SER A 37 -4.53 0.47 3.92
CA SER A 37 -3.35 1.23 3.53
C SER A 37 -3.36 2.61 4.19
N LYS A 38 -2.17 3.11 4.48
CA LYS A 38 -1.95 4.54 4.75
C LYS A 38 -1.61 5.26 3.46
N ASN A 39 -0.72 4.66 2.67
CA ASN A 39 -0.43 5.12 1.32
C ASN A 39 -0.14 3.98 0.36
N ILE A 40 -0.30 4.30 -0.92
CA ILE A 40 -0.11 3.39 -2.05
C ILE A 40 0.61 4.12 -3.18
N SER A 41 1.35 3.34 -3.97
CA SER A 41 1.99 3.76 -5.22
C SER A 41 1.83 2.63 -6.24
N SER A 42 2.19 2.87 -7.49
CA SER A 42 2.21 1.82 -8.52
C SER A 42 3.22 0.69 -8.23
N ALA A 43 4.19 0.91 -7.33
CA ALA A 43 5.25 -0.04 -7.02
C ALA A 43 5.15 -0.65 -5.60
N GLY A 44 4.18 -0.23 -4.78
CA GLY A 44 4.08 -0.74 -3.42
C GLY A 44 3.06 -0.04 -2.56
N VAL A 45 2.83 -0.62 -1.38
CA VAL A 45 1.84 -0.19 -0.40
C VAL A 45 2.41 -0.17 1.01
N TYR A 46 1.90 0.72 1.84
CA TYR A 46 2.23 0.81 3.25
C TYR A 46 0.97 0.73 4.10
N PHE A 47 0.98 -0.14 5.12
CA PHE A 47 -0.14 -0.38 6.03
C PHE A 47 0.36 -0.72 7.44
N GLU A 48 -0.57 -0.80 8.39
CA GLU A 48 -0.29 -1.06 9.80
C GLU A 48 -0.90 -2.39 10.24
N ILE A 49 -0.18 -3.15 11.07
CA ILE A 49 -0.62 -4.44 11.62
C ILE A 49 -0.38 -4.51 13.12
N VAL A 50 -1.17 -5.33 13.83
CA VAL A 50 -0.96 -5.63 15.25
C VAL A 50 0.01 -6.81 15.45
N THR A 51 0.58 -6.92 16.66
CA THR A 51 1.69 -7.85 17.00
C THR A 51 1.41 -9.32 16.67
N GLU A 52 0.17 -9.78 16.84
CA GLU A 52 -0.24 -11.18 16.61
C GLU A 52 0.09 -11.67 15.19
N TYR A 53 0.04 -10.76 14.21
CA TYR A 53 0.30 -11.08 12.80
C TYR A 53 1.72 -10.73 12.35
N SER A 54 2.55 -10.18 13.25
CA SER A 54 3.84 -9.59 12.88
C SER A 54 4.87 -10.61 12.36
N LYS A 55 4.80 -11.88 12.78
CA LYS A 55 5.66 -12.97 12.27
C LYS A 55 5.48 -13.21 10.77
N GLY A 56 4.31 -12.85 10.23
CA GLY A 56 4.00 -12.93 8.81
C GLY A 56 4.82 -11.97 7.93
N PHE A 57 5.40 -10.91 8.50
CA PHE A 57 5.92 -9.75 7.75
C PHE A 57 7.39 -9.44 8.04
N CYS A 58 8.25 -10.46 8.06
CA CYS A 58 9.69 -10.25 8.17
C CYS A 58 10.27 -9.61 6.89
N LEU A 59 11.34 -8.84 7.03
CA LEU A 59 12.02 -8.23 5.87
C LEU A 59 12.41 -9.29 4.83
N GLY A 60 12.21 -8.97 3.56
CA GLY A 60 12.49 -9.85 2.42
C GLY A 60 11.42 -10.92 2.16
N LYS A 61 10.50 -11.15 3.11
CA LYS A 61 9.46 -12.16 2.96
C LYS A 61 8.42 -11.73 1.92
N SER A 62 8.04 -12.67 1.05
CA SER A 62 6.94 -12.50 0.11
C SER A 62 5.58 -12.62 0.81
N VAL A 63 4.66 -11.77 0.40
CA VAL A 63 3.29 -11.69 0.91
C VAL A 63 2.35 -11.59 -0.28
N THR A 64 1.33 -12.44 -0.31
CA THR A 64 0.19 -12.29 -1.23
C THR A 64 -0.86 -11.41 -0.58
N PHE A 65 -1.55 -10.62 -1.39
CA PHE A 65 -2.58 -9.72 -0.92
C PHE A 65 -3.58 -9.40 -2.04
N GLU A 66 -4.73 -8.87 -1.63
CA GLU A 66 -5.65 -8.19 -2.53
C GLU A 66 -5.88 -6.76 -2.05
N ILE A 67 -5.99 -5.82 -2.98
CA ILE A 67 -6.37 -4.44 -2.72
C ILE A 67 -7.79 -4.25 -3.22
N VAL A 68 -8.67 -3.80 -2.33
CA VAL A 68 -10.07 -3.53 -2.64
C VAL A 68 -10.27 -2.03 -2.75
N ALA A 69 -10.69 -1.59 -3.91
CA ALA A 69 -10.99 -0.20 -4.22
C ALA A 69 -12.45 -0.07 -4.63
N GLU A 70 -13.13 0.91 -4.04
CA GLU A 70 -14.46 1.32 -4.47
C GLU A 70 -14.31 2.48 -5.45
N THR A 71 -14.95 2.36 -6.61
CA THR A 71 -14.98 3.42 -7.62
C THR A 71 -16.42 3.84 -7.88
N THR A 72 -16.63 5.15 -7.88
CA THR A 72 -17.84 5.79 -8.39
C THR A 72 -17.45 6.64 -9.58
N SER A 73 -18.29 6.64 -10.60
CA SER A 73 -18.20 7.55 -11.72
C SER A 73 -19.60 8.12 -11.96
N THR A 74 -19.70 9.36 -12.42
CA THR A 74 -20.99 10.03 -12.65
C THR A 74 -21.94 9.24 -13.57
N MET A 75 -21.39 8.35 -14.40
CA MET A 75 -22.14 7.52 -15.36
C MET A 75 -22.28 6.05 -14.93
N PHE A 76 -21.66 5.62 -13.82
CA PHE A 76 -21.65 4.22 -13.41
C PHE A 76 -22.02 4.06 -11.93
N PRO A 77 -22.79 3.01 -11.59
CA PRO A 77 -23.04 2.69 -10.18
C PRO A 77 -21.72 2.42 -9.45
N LEU A 78 -21.76 2.49 -8.11
CA LEU A 78 -20.63 2.09 -7.27
C LEU A 78 -20.17 0.68 -7.67
N ARG A 79 -18.88 0.56 -8.02
CA ARG A 79 -18.26 -0.72 -8.36
C ARG A 79 -17.10 -0.98 -7.42
N THR A 80 -16.97 -2.23 -7.02
CA THR A 80 -15.81 -2.72 -6.29
C THR A 80 -14.83 -3.30 -7.29
N ILE A 81 -13.59 -2.81 -7.28
CA ILE A 81 -12.47 -3.36 -8.03
C ILE A 81 -11.56 -4.07 -7.03
N ARG A 82 -11.23 -5.33 -7.33
CA ARG A 82 -10.26 -6.11 -6.56
C ARG A 82 -9.00 -6.29 -7.39
N LEU A 83 -7.86 -5.99 -6.78
CA LEU A 83 -6.54 -6.14 -7.39
C LEU A 83 -5.75 -7.19 -6.61
N SER A 84 -5.42 -8.33 -7.21
CA SER A 84 -4.53 -9.32 -6.60
C SER A 84 -3.07 -9.03 -6.90
N GLY A 85 -2.20 -9.42 -5.98
CA GLY A 85 -0.78 -9.39 -6.24
C GLY A 85 0.04 -10.06 -5.16
N SER A 86 1.36 -10.03 -5.39
CA SER A 86 2.36 -10.43 -4.43
C SER A 86 3.46 -9.38 -4.33
N GLY A 87 4.19 -9.39 -3.22
CA GLY A 87 5.29 -8.47 -3.02
C GLY A 87 6.15 -8.80 -1.82
N LYS A 88 7.31 -8.17 -1.75
CA LYS A 88 8.28 -8.34 -0.68
C LYS A 88 8.16 -7.26 0.37
N VAL A 89 8.23 -7.66 1.64
CA VAL A 89 8.33 -6.72 2.75
C VAL A 89 9.70 -6.04 2.72
N ILE A 90 9.73 -4.75 2.41
CA ILE A 90 10.95 -3.94 2.35
C ILE A 90 11.18 -3.12 3.61
N ARG A 91 10.15 -2.98 4.46
CA ARG A 91 10.24 -2.27 5.73
C ARG A 91 9.25 -2.86 6.72
N LYS A 92 9.70 -3.05 7.96
CA LYS A 92 8.85 -3.30 9.12
C LYS A 92 9.41 -2.50 10.30
N THR A 93 8.62 -1.60 10.87
CA THR A 93 9.04 -0.74 11.98
C THR A 93 7.96 -0.69 13.05
N PRO A 94 8.31 -0.69 14.35
CA PRO A 94 7.34 -0.35 15.37
C PRO A 94 6.87 1.09 15.16
N ILE A 95 5.58 1.33 15.30
CA ILE A 95 4.98 2.68 15.18
C ILE A 95 4.26 3.12 16.45
N GLY A 96 3.96 2.17 17.35
CA GLY A 96 3.37 2.49 18.64
C GLY A 96 2.78 1.26 19.32
N SER A 97 1.96 1.51 20.33
CA SER A 97 1.17 0.51 21.04
C SER A 97 -0.28 0.97 21.12
N SER A 98 -1.21 0.07 20.83
CA SER A 98 -2.66 0.28 21.03
C SER A 98 -3.18 -0.86 21.89
N LEU A 99 -3.88 -0.53 22.99
CA LEU A 99 -4.58 -1.51 23.84
C LEU A 99 -3.71 -2.75 24.17
N HIS A 100 -2.51 -2.52 24.70
CA HIS A 100 -1.49 -3.53 25.03
C HIS A 100 -0.90 -4.33 23.84
N LYS A 101 -1.29 -4.04 22.59
CA LYS A 101 -0.72 -4.65 21.38
C LYS A 101 0.25 -3.67 20.71
N LYS A 102 1.47 -4.12 20.37
CA LYS A 102 2.37 -3.30 19.55
C LYS A 102 1.85 -3.24 18.11
N VAL A 103 1.91 -2.07 17.52
CA VAL A 103 1.52 -1.83 16.13
C VAL A 103 2.80 -1.66 15.30
N TRP A 104 2.81 -2.31 14.15
CA TRP A 104 3.92 -2.31 13.21
C TRP A 104 3.49 -1.68 11.90
N GLY A 105 4.30 -0.73 11.41
CA GLY A 105 4.22 -0.23 10.05
C GLY A 105 4.95 -1.15 9.09
N VAL A 106 4.27 -1.59 8.04
CA VAL A 106 4.79 -2.54 7.05
C VAL A 106 4.73 -1.91 5.66
N ALA A 107 5.87 -1.88 4.96
CA ALA A 107 5.92 -1.49 3.56
C ALA A 107 6.22 -2.73 2.70
N VAL A 108 5.37 -2.95 1.70
CA VAL A 108 5.50 -4.02 0.72
C VAL A 108 5.78 -3.40 -0.65
N ARG A 109 6.83 -3.88 -1.32
CA ARG A 109 7.10 -3.57 -2.72
C ARG A 109 6.49 -4.68 -3.57
N PHE A 110 5.72 -4.32 -4.59
CA PHE A 110 5.12 -5.29 -5.50
C PHE A 110 6.22 -6.00 -6.30
N ASP A 111 6.09 -7.32 -6.46
CA ASP A 111 7.02 -8.11 -7.28
C ASP A 111 6.70 -7.90 -8.78
N GLU A 112 5.41 -7.85 -9.12
CA GLU A 112 4.89 -7.68 -10.48
C GLU A 112 3.72 -6.68 -10.51
N ARG A 113 3.12 -6.48 -11.69
CA ARG A 113 1.89 -5.69 -11.83
C ARG A 113 0.73 -6.41 -11.14
N LEU A 114 -0.15 -5.65 -10.51
CA LEU A 114 -1.37 -6.19 -9.90
C LEU A 114 -2.34 -6.65 -10.99
N GLU A 115 -3.01 -7.76 -10.74
CA GLU A 115 -4.02 -8.33 -11.63
C GLU A 115 -5.42 -7.88 -11.18
N ILE A 116 -6.32 -7.62 -12.13
CA ILE A 116 -7.71 -7.30 -11.82
C ILE A 116 -8.47 -8.60 -11.65
N ILE A 117 -9.12 -8.78 -10.50
CA ILE A 117 -10.07 -9.86 -10.28
C ILE A 117 -11.45 -9.36 -10.72
N TYR A 118 -12.05 -10.07 -11.67
CA TYR A 118 -13.44 -9.87 -12.06
C TYR A 118 -14.33 -10.79 -11.24
N ASP A 119 -15.33 -10.23 -10.55
CA ASP A 119 -16.39 -11.06 -9.98
C ASP A 119 -17.17 -11.70 -11.14
N SER A 120 -17.41 -13.01 -11.07
CA SER A 120 -18.22 -13.71 -12.05
C SER A 120 -19.63 -13.16 -12.02
N ILE A 121 -20.09 -12.57 -13.13
CA ILE A 121 -21.49 -12.16 -13.28
C ILE A 121 -22.30 -13.45 -13.41
N GLU A 122 -22.89 -13.91 -12.31
CA GLU A 122 -23.98 -14.88 -12.40
C GLU A 122 -25.19 -14.15 -13.00
N PHE A 123 -25.45 -14.40 -14.27
CA PHE A 123 -26.75 -14.11 -14.85
C PHE A 123 -27.74 -15.09 -14.22
N SER A 124 -28.42 -14.67 -13.15
CA SER A 124 -29.66 -15.31 -12.74
C SER A 124 -30.63 -15.18 -13.90
N ARG A 125 -30.81 -16.28 -14.64
CA ARG A 125 -31.94 -16.43 -15.57
C ARG A 125 -33.20 -16.28 -14.73
N CYS A 126 -33.97 -15.23 -14.96
CA CYS A 126 -35.37 -15.21 -14.54
C CYS A 126 -36.08 -16.32 -15.33
N GLU A 127 -36.53 -17.36 -14.62
CA GLU A 127 -37.59 -18.25 -15.10
C GLU A 127 -38.95 -17.55 -15.00
#